data_AF-A0A815Q2X9-F1
#
_entry.id   AF-A0A815Q2X9-F1
#
_cell.length_a   1.000
_cell.length_b   1.000
_cell.length_c   1.000
_cell.angle_alpha   90.00
_cell.angle_beta   90.00
_cell.angle_gamma   90.00
#
_symmetry.space_group_name_H-M   'P 1'
#
loop_
_entity.id
_entity.type
_entity.pdbx_description
1 polymer ?
#
loop_
_entity_poly.entity_id
_entity_poly.type
_entity_poly.pdbx_seq_one_letter_code
_entity_poly.pdbx_strand_id
1 'polypeptide(L)'
;MKNNYFSYDGQFYHQIRGGAMGSPLTLTVANCYMFFYEQQIIKQINNSGGLYFRYIDDMFIAINWPARHLFKQIDRWNHFDENIKLSENIGSTADFLDLHMENQDGQLITTVYQKPSYEPYYLPFNSVHPLHMKKNIIFTMLLRIIRYCSTFQAYLDERERLRLALLFNKYPNKIIEECFNFLLLKYKIDQPLNFNNYNLIRQKIIETPIKEKIPVDYGKTMFIHFTYCSSMKTFPKKFHALWDKYFGESPINEVLPVLGTRNVKNLQRQLTYTR
;
A
#
# COMPACT_ATOMS: atom_id res chain seq x y z
N MET A 1 -0.04 28.47 14.15
CA MET A 1 -0.02 29.45 13.03
C MET A 1 -0.80 30.67 13.47
N LYS A 2 -0.39 31.90 13.13
CA LYS A 2 -1.08 33.13 13.62
C LYS A 2 -2.31 33.54 12.79
N ASN A 3 -2.41 33.08 11.54
CA ASN A 3 -3.42 33.53 10.58
C ASN A 3 -4.18 32.37 9.90
N ASN A 4 -4.54 31.32 10.66
CA ASN A 4 -5.22 30.17 10.08
C ASN A 4 -6.74 30.23 10.32
N TYR A 5 -7.46 30.84 9.39
CA TYR A 5 -8.90 31.04 9.45
C TYR A 5 -9.61 30.19 8.41
N PHE A 6 -10.76 29.62 8.76
CA PHE A 6 -11.63 28.89 7.83
C PHE A 6 -13.11 29.21 8.10
N SER A 7 -13.97 29.01 7.11
CA SER A 7 -15.42 29.20 7.24
C SER A 7 -16.16 27.88 7.15
N TYR A 8 -17.11 27.65 8.06
CA TYR A 8 -18.04 26.53 8.00
C TYR A 8 -19.42 27.02 8.39
N ASP A 9 -20.44 26.65 7.60
CA ASP A 9 -21.84 27.07 7.82
C ASP A 9 -22.02 28.59 8.02
N GLY A 10 -21.31 29.39 7.19
CA GLY A 10 -21.36 30.84 7.25
C GLY A 10 -20.64 31.49 8.44
N GLN A 11 -20.06 30.72 9.36
CA GLN A 11 -19.29 31.21 10.49
C GLN A 11 -17.78 31.10 10.21
N PHE A 12 -17.02 32.08 10.72
CA PHE A 12 -15.55 32.08 10.63
C PHE A 12 -14.94 31.55 11.92
N TYR A 13 -14.00 30.63 11.78
CA TYR A 13 -13.26 30.00 12.87
C TYR A 13 -11.77 30.30 12.72
N HIS A 14 -11.11 30.57 13.85
CA HIS A 14 -9.66 30.71 13.92
C HIS A 14 -9.07 29.47 14.59
N GLN A 15 -8.18 28.76 13.91
CA GLN A 15 -7.47 27.64 14.51
C GLN A 15 -6.36 28.15 15.45
N ILE A 16 -6.64 28.10 16.76
CA ILE A 16 -5.74 28.61 17.80
C ILE A 16 -4.54 27.66 18.03
N ARG A 17 -4.75 26.35 17.91
CA ARG A 17 -3.73 25.30 18.14
C ARG A 17 -3.75 24.25 17.04
N GLY A 18 -2.57 23.73 16.70
CA GLY A 18 -2.35 22.79 15.60
C GLY A 18 -1.83 23.43 14.32
N GLY A 19 -1.48 22.59 13.35
CA GLY A 19 -1.07 23.01 12.01
C GLY A 19 -2.26 23.06 11.05
N ALA A 20 -2.11 23.82 9.96
CA ALA A 20 -3.09 23.86 8.90
C ALA A 20 -3.20 22.50 8.20
N MET A 21 -4.42 22.02 8.02
CA MET A 21 -4.69 20.81 7.26
C MET A 21 -4.19 20.98 5.82
N GLY A 22 -3.60 19.93 5.24
CA GLY A 22 -3.04 19.95 3.89
C GLY A 22 -1.64 20.57 3.78
N SER A 23 -1.10 21.16 4.84
CA SER A 23 0.30 21.59 4.86
C SER A 23 1.24 20.37 4.91
N PRO A 24 2.21 20.24 3.97
CA PRO A 24 3.14 19.11 3.95
C PRO A 24 3.94 18.92 5.24
N LEU A 25 4.23 20.01 5.96
CA LEU A 25 5.02 19.98 7.20
C LEU A 25 4.19 19.57 8.42
N THR A 26 2.87 19.82 8.40
CA THR A 26 2.02 19.62 9.59
C THR A 26 1.99 18.15 10.02
N LEU A 27 1.95 17.21 9.07
CA LEU A 27 1.99 15.79 9.39
C LEU A 27 3.30 15.37 10.07
N THR A 28 4.43 15.88 9.59
CA THR A 28 5.75 15.61 10.20
C THR A 28 5.81 16.14 11.63
N VAL A 29 5.35 17.38 11.85
CA VAL A 29 5.33 17.99 13.18
C VAL A 29 4.38 17.25 14.12
N ALA A 30 3.20 16.83 13.65
CA ALA A 30 2.26 16.02 14.43
C ALA A 30 2.88 14.67 14.84
N ASN A 31 3.61 14.01 13.93
CA ASN A 31 4.34 12.78 14.26
C ASN A 31 5.45 13.01 15.29
N CYS A 32 6.18 14.12 15.22
CA CYS A 32 7.16 14.49 16.25
C CYS A 32 6.50 14.74 17.60
N TYR A 33 5.35 15.41 17.62
CA TYR A 33 4.57 15.64 18.84
C TYR A 33 4.14 14.31 19.48
N MET A 34 3.52 13.43 18.68
CA MET A 34 3.09 12.11 19.12
C MET A 34 4.25 11.24 19.59
N PHE A 35 5.43 11.36 18.97
CA PHE A 35 6.64 10.66 19.40
C PHE A 35 7.00 11.00 20.85
N PHE A 36 6.95 12.26 21.26
CA PHE A 36 7.24 12.63 22.65
C PHE A 36 6.14 12.16 23.62
N TYR A 37 4.88 12.26 23.22
CA TYR A 37 3.74 11.78 24.00
C TYR A 37 3.81 10.26 24.26
N GLU A 38 4.15 9.47 23.23
CA GLU A 38 4.08 8.01 23.28
C GLU A 38 5.28 7.32 23.92
N GLN A 39 6.41 8.02 24.14
CA GLN A 39 7.65 7.42 24.68
C GLN A 39 7.42 6.61 25.96
N GLN A 40 6.65 7.16 26.90
CA GLN A 40 6.35 6.45 28.15
C GLN A 40 5.39 5.27 27.94
N ILE A 41 4.43 5.43 27.03
CA ILE A 41 3.46 4.38 26.66
C ILE A 41 4.21 3.19 26.08
N ILE A 42 5.03 3.41 25.05
CA ILE A 42 5.83 2.37 24.39
C ILE A 42 6.71 1.63 25.40
N LYS A 43 7.38 2.36 26.31
CA LYS A 43 8.20 1.74 27.35
C LYS A 43 7.38 0.83 28.26
N GLN A 44 6.19 1.24 28.69
CA GLN A 44 5.31 0.45 29.55
C GLN A 44 4.79 -0.81 28.84
N ILE A 45 4.41 -0.67 27.56
CA ILE A 45 3.94 -1.79 26.74
C ILE A 45 5.07 -2.81 26.51
N ASN A 46 6.25 -2.35 26.09
CA ASN A 46 7.41 -3.22 25.84
C ASN A 46 7.85 -3.97 27.10
N ASN A 47 7.88 -3.29 28.26
CA ASN A 47 8.22 -3.92 29.54
C ASN A 47 7.24 -5.03 29.95
N SER A 48 6.04 -5.03 29.37
CA SER A 48 5.01 -6.04 29.62
C SER A 48 4.96 -7.13 28.54
N GLY A 49 5.88 -7.10 27.57
CA GLY A 49 5.87 -8.00 26.41
C GLY A 49 4.69 -7.76 25.46
N GLY A 50 4.07 -6.58 25.51
CA GLY A 50 2.98 -6.21 24.62
C GLY A 50 3.48 -5.71 23.26
N LEU A 51 2.54 -5.54 22.34
CA LEU A 51 2.75 -4.96 21.03
C LEU A 51 2.22 -3.52 21.00
N TYR A 52 2.98 -2.62 20.40
CA TYR A 52 2.59 -1.25 20.15
C TYR A 52 2.84 -0.90 18.68
N PHE A 53 1.81 -0.42 18.00
CA PHE A 53 1.92 0.09 16.64
C PHE A 53 1.16 1.41 16.54
N ARG A 54 1.68 2.35 15.75
CA ARG A 54 1.01 3.61 15.44
C ARG A 54 1.12 3.90 13.96
N TYR A 55 0.02 4.35 13.37
CA TYR A 55 -0.01 4.90 12.02
C TYR A 55 -0.67 6.28 12.07
N ILE A 56 0.16 7.33 12.00
CA ILE A 56 -0.28 8.72 12.17
C ILE A 56 -0.98 8.90 13.53
N ASP A 57 -2.31 8.93 13.54
CA ASP A 57 -3.20 9.14 14.68
C ASP A 57 -3.78 7.84 15.25
N ASP A 58 -3.83 6.76 14.45
CA ASP A 58 -4.32 5.47 14.89
C ASP A 58 -3.26 4.71 15.70
N MET A 59 -3.65 4.22 16.88
CA MET A 59 -2.81 3.40 17.76
C MET A 59 -3.41 2.01 17.92
N PHE A 60 -2.56 0.98 17.85
CA PHE A 60 -2.93 -0.40 18.16
C PHE A 60 -2.02 -0.95 19.24
N ILE A 61 -2.64 -1.49 20.30
CA ILE A 61 -1.98 -2.04 21.47
C ILE A 61 -2.55 -3.43 21.74
N ALA A 62 -1.68 -4.43 21.83
CA ALA A 62 -2.04 -5.77 22.31
C ALA A 62 -1.19 -6.11 23.54
N ILE A 63 -1.82 -6.39 24.67
CA ILE A 63 -1.12 -6.59 25.94
C ILE A 63 -1.86 -7.57 26.86
N ASN A 64 -1.09 -8.35 27.61
CA ASN A 64 -1.62 -9.33 28.57
C ASN A 64 -1.88 -8.70 29.95
N TRP A 65 -2.63 -7.60 29.97
CA TRP A 65 -3.09 -6.98 31.21
C TRP A 65 -4.57 -7.27 31.46
N PRO A 66 -5.01 -7.38 32.72
CA PRO A 66 -6.44 -7.40 33.00
C PRO A 66 -7.08 -6.10 32.53
N ALA A 67 -8.26 -6.17 31.91
CA ALA A 67 -8.94 -5.01 31.32
C ALA A 67 -9.04 -3.80 32.27
N ARG A 68 -9.36 -4.04 33.55
CA ARG A 68 -9.40 -2.98 34.59
C ARG A 68 -8.09 -2.19 34.74
N HIS A 69 -6.94 -2.85 34.59
CA HIS A 69 -5.63 -2.20 34.66
C HIS A 69 -5.38 -1.39 33.40
N LEU A 70 -5.78 -1.91 32.23
CA LEU A 70 -5.67 -1.21 30.96
C LEU A 70 -6.52 0.07 30.94
N PHE A 71 -7.78 0.02 31.36
CA PHE A 71 -8.64 1.22 31.47
C PHE A 71 -8.01 2.29 32.35
N LYS A 72 -7.59 1.91 33.57
CA LYS A 72 -6.91 2.84 34.49
C LYS A 72 -5.62 3.40 33.89
N GLN A 73 -4.93 2.64 33.05
CA GLN A 73 -3.70 3.07 32.43
C GLN A 73 -3.95 4.00 31.24
N ILE A 74 -4.99 3.77 30.44
CA ILE A 74 -5.46 4.69 29.40
C ILE A 74 -5.90 6.03 30.02
N ASP A 75 -6.62 5.98 31.15
CA ASP A 75 -6.96 7.19 31.90
C ASP A 75 -5.70 7.99 32.27
N ARG A 76 -4.64 7.32 32.74
CA ARG A 76 -3.37 8.00 33.04
C ARG A 76 -2.70 8.57 31.81
N TRP A 77 -2.68 7.84 30.70
CA TRP A 77 -2.11 8.32 29.43
C TRP A 77 -2.84 9.56 28.92
N ASN A 78 -4.16 9.61 29.08
CA ASN A 78 -4.98 10.78 28.78
C ASN A 78 -4.64 12.03 29.63
N HIS A 79 -3.84 11.90 30.69
CA HIS A 79 -3.33 13.01 31.49
C HIS A 79 -1.86 13.35 31.18
N PHE A 80 -1.20 12.63 30.25
CA PHE A 80 0.17 12.96 29.83
C PHE A 80 0.23 14.29 29.07
N ASP A 81 -0.84 14.63 28.36
CA ASP A 81 -0.95 15.87 27.60
C ASP A 81 -2.42 16.32 27.55
N GLU A 82 -2.68 17.57 27.91
CA GLU A 82 -4.03 18.18 27.92
C GLU A 82 -4.69 18.22 26.52
N ASN A 83 -3.92 18.08 25.44
CA ASN A 83 -4.38 18.22 24.05
C ASN A 83 -4.56 16.88 23.34
N ILE A 84 -4.17 15.78 23.98
CA ILE A 84 -4.31 14.44 23.42
C ILE A 84 -5.34 13.68 24.23
N LYS A 85 -6.36 13.18 23.53
CA LYS A 85 -7.37 12.30 24.11
C LYS A 85 -7.41 11.00 23.31
N LEU A 86 -7.00 9.92 23.95
CA LEU A 86 -7.20 8.57 23.48
C LEU A 86 -8.68 8.22 23.63
N SER A 87 -9.28 7.77 22.53
CA SER A 87 -10.61 7.17 22.52
C SER A 87 -10.43 5.67 22.33
N GLU A 88 -10.67 4.90 23.36
CA GLU A 88 -10.41 3.46 23.35
C GLU A 88 -11.57 2.63 22.80
N ASN A 89 -11.22 1.61 22.02
CA ASN A 89 -12.09 0.47 21.73
C ASN A 89 -11.35 -0.79 22.20
N ILE A 90 -11.72 -1.32 23.36
CA ILE A 90 -11.04 -2.44 24.02
C ILE A 90 -11.89 -3.70 23.88
N GLY A 91 -11.29 -4.76 23.37
CA GLY A 91 -11.94 -6.06 23.26
C GLY A 91 -10.95 -7.19 22.98
N SER A 92 -11.49 -8.38 22.76
CA SER A 92 -10.74 -9.50 22.17
C SER A 92 -10.50 -9.29 20.67
N THR A 93 -11.16 -8.32 20.05
CA THR A 93 -10.99 -7.93 18.66
C THR A 93 -10.63 -6.45 18.55
N ALA A 94 -9.91 -6.10 17.49
CA ALA A 94 -9.61 -4.72 17.14
C ALA A 94 -9.35 -4.59 15.64
N ASP A 95 -9.74 -3.45 15.09
CA ASP A 95 -9.45 -3.08 13.70
C ASP A 95 -8.30 -2.07 13.68
N PHE A 96 -7.31 -2.31 12.83
CA PHE A 96 -6.20 -1.37 12.63
C PHE A 96 -5.85 -1.30 11.15
N LEU A 97 -6.04 -0.13 10.55
CA LEU A 97 -5.89 0.09 9.12
C LEU A 97 -6.79 -0.87 8.31
N ASP A 98 -6.15 -1.78 7.58
CA ASP A 98 -6.79 -2.77 6.70
C ASP A 98 -6.86 -4.17 7.33
N LEU A 99 -6.54 -4.30 8.62
CA LEU A 99 -6.48 -5.55 9.37
C LEU A 99 -7.56 -5.62 10.45
N HIS A 100 -8.28 -6.73 10.47
CA HIS A 100 -9.08 -7.14 11.62
C HIS A 100 -8.24 -8.14 12.41
N MET A 101 -8.12 -7.92 13.71
CA MET A 101 -7.35 -8.77 14.61
C MET A 101 -8.25 -9.34 15.68
N GLU A 102 -8.14 -10.63 15.92
CA GLU A 102 -8.84 -11.35 16.98
C GLU A 102 -7.81 -12.09 17.83
N ASN A 103 -7.87 -11.91 19.14
CA ASN A 103 -7.08 -12.67 20.09
C ASN A 103 -7.81 -13.97 20.46
N GLN A 104 -7.26 -15.09 20.00
CA GLN A 104 -7.69 -16.44 20.35
C GLN A 104 -6.64 -17.04 21.30
N ASP A 105 -6.91 -16.95 22.61
CA ASP A 105 -6.09 -17.54 23.68
C ASP A 105 -4.59 -17.18 23.62
N GLY A 106 -4.29 -15.92 23.30
CA GLY A 106 -2.92 -15.40 23.19
C GLY A 106 -2.34 -15.48 21.77
N GLN A 107 -3.06 -16.06 20.81
CA GLN A 107 -2.71 -16.03 19.39
C GLN A 107 -3.53 -14.96 18.66
N LEU A 108 -2.84 -14.02 18.01
CA LEU A 108 -3.49 -13.04 17.14
C LEU A 108 -3.81 -13.66 15.78
N ILE A 109 -5.10 -13.85 15.52
CA ILE A 109 -5.62 -14.19 14.20
C ILE A 109 -5.90 -12.88 13.45
N THR A 110 -5.48 -12.81 12.19
CA THR A 110 -5.61 -11.62 11.35
C THR A 110 -6.44 -11.95 10.12
N THR A 111 -7.33 -11.03 9.73
CA THR A 111 -8.11 -11.08 8.49
C THR A 111 -8.19 -9.69 7.87
N VAL A 112 -8.78 -9.59 6.67
CA VAL A 112 -8.94 -8.31 5.97
C VAL A 112 -10.08 -7.52 6.63
N TYR A 113 -9.78 -6.29 7.09
CA TYR A 113 -10.82 -5.36 7.54
C TYR A 113 -11.36 -4.50 6.40
N GLN A 114 -12.66 -4.28 6.41
CA GLN A 114 -13.38 -3.36 5.54
C GLN A 114 -14.28 -2.48 6.40
N LYS A 115 -14.21 -1.16 6.22
CA LYS A 115 -15.11 -0.24 6.93
C LYS A 115 -16.57 -0.56 6.59
N PRO A 116 -17.54 -0.31 7.49
CA PRO A 116 -18.96 -0.56 7.21
C PRO A 116 -19.49 0.14 5.94
N SER A 117 -18.88 1.27 5.57
CA SER A 117 -19.20 2.02 4.33
C SER A 117 -18.49 1.48 3.08
N TYR A 118 -17.74 0.38 3.18
CA TYR A 118 -17.03 -0.20 2.05
C TYR A 118 -18.02 -0.81 1.07
N GLU A 119 -17.93 -0.37 -0.18
CA GLU A 119 -18.60 -1.01 -1.29
C GLU A 119 -17.60 -1.86 -2.07
N PRO A 120 -17.97 -3.05 -2.56
CA PRO A 120 -17.12 -3.91 -3.38
C PRO A 120 -16.95 -3.34 -4.81
N TYR A 121 -16.69 -2.04 -4.93
CA TYR A 121 -16.51 -1.34 -6.18
C TYR A 121 -15.03 -1.35 -6.57
N TYR A 122 -14.74 -2.08 -7.65
CA TYR A 122 -13.44 -2.03 -8.31
C TYR A 122 -13.59 -1.32 -9.64
N LEU A 123 -12.47 -0.89 -10.21
CA LEU A 123 -12.47 -0.33 -11.57
C LEU A 123 -13.20 -1.31 -12.53
N PRO A 124 -14.35 -0.93 -13.12
CA PRO A 124 -15.13 -1.84 -13.93
C PRO A 124 -14.34 -2.37 -15.12
N PHE A 125 -14.51 -3.65 -15.45
CA PHE A 125 -13.73 -4.27 -16.53
C PHE A 125 -14.01 -3.65 -17.91
N ASN A 126 -15.19 -3.08 -18.12
CA ASN A 126 -15.57 -2.38 -19.35
C ASN A 126 -15.06 -0.93 -19.43
N SER A 127 -14.40 -0.40 -18.39
CA SER A 127 -13.82 0.94 -18.41
C SER A 127 -12.68 1.05 -19.43
N VAL A 128 -12.39 2.27 -19.92
CA VAL A 128 -11.35 2.53 -20.94
C VAL A 128 -9.94 2.60 -20.32
N HIS A 129 -9.59 1.59 -19.53
CA HIS A 129 -8.27 1.45 -18.92
C HIS A 129 -7.49 0.28 -19.52
N PRO A 130 -6.15 0.40 -19.61
CA PRO A 130 -5.29 -0.70 -20.06
C PRO A 130 -5.51 -1.99 -19.27
N LEU A 131 -5.47 -3.13 -19.98
CA LEU A 131 -5.70 -4.45 -19.37
C LEU A 131 -4.74 -4.75 -18.21
N HIS A 132 -3.48 -4.30 -18.30
CA HIS A 132 -2.50 -4.53 -17.23
C HIS A 132 -2.90 -3.86 -15.91
N MET A 133 -3.56 -2.69 -15.93
CA MET A 133 -4.05 -2.03 -14.71
C MET A 133 -5.16 -2.85 -14.06
N LYS A 134 -6.11 -3.34 -14.86
CA LYS A 134 -7.20 -4.22 -14.40
C LYS A 134 -6.67 -5.52 -13.80
N LYS A 135 -5.70 -6.17 -14.47
CA LYS A 135 -5.03 -7.37 -13.93
C LYS A 135 -4.26 -7.07 -12.64
N ASN A 136 -3.62 -5.90 -12.53
CA ASN A 136 -2.90 -5.49 -11.32
C ASN A 136 -3.82 -5.27 -10.11
N ILE A 137 -5.07 -4.83 -10.31
CA ILE A 137 -6.04 -4.73 -9.21
C ILE A 137 -6.26 -6.12 -8.59
N ILE A 138 -6.53 -7.14 -9.40
CA ILE A 138 -6.72 -8.51 -8.92
C ILE A 138 -5.47 -9.01 -8.20
N PHE A 139 -4.30 -8.82 -8.80
CA PHE A 139 -3.02 -9.25 -8.23
C PHE A 139 -2.75 -8.60 -6.87
N THR A 140 -2.93 -7.29 -6.76
CA THR A 140 -2.66 -6.54 -5.51
C THR A 140 -3.66 -6.89 -4.41
N MET A 141 -4.94 -7.07 -4.74
CA MET A 141 -5.94 -7.50 -3.76
C MET A 141 -5.67 -8.92 -3.28
N LEU A 142 -5.36 -9.86 -4.16
CA LEU A 142 -5.02 -11.22 -3.74
C LEU A 142 -3.74 -11.25 -2.90
N LEU A 143 -2.74 -10.45 -3.25
CA LEU A 143 -1.50 -10.33 -2.46
C LEU A 143 -1.80 -9.77 -1.07
N ARG A 144 -2.69 -8.77 -0.96
CA ARG A 144 -3.17 -8.24 0.31
C ARG A 144 -3.81 -9.34 1.15
N ILE A 145 -4.75 -10.11 0.58
CA ILE A 145 -5.45 -11.19 1.28
C ILE A 145 -4.47 -12.22 1.84
N ILE A 146 -3.51 -12.69 1.04
CA ILE A 146 -2.52 -13.69 1.51
C ILE A 146 -1.66 -13.14 2.64
N ARG A 147 -1.25 -11.87 2.56
CA ARG A 147 -0.44 -11.25 3.62
C ARG A 147 -1.25 -11.03 4.89
N TYR A 148 -2.54 -10.75 4.79
CA TYR A 148 -3.37 -10.33 5.93
C TYR A 148 -4.06 -11.49 6.62
N CYS A 149 -4.61 -12.46 5.89
CA CYS A 149 -5.26 -13.61 6.52
C CYS A 149 -4.22 -14.53 7.16
N SER A 150 -4.30 -14.80 8.47
CA SER A 150 -3.37 -15.71 9.15
C SER A 150 -3.75 -17.18 9.02
N THR A 151 -5.01 -17.48 8.70
CA THR A 151 -5.49 -18.86 8.53
C THR A 151 -5.86 -19.13 7.08
N PHE A 152 -5.74 -20.40 6.67
CA PHE A 152 -6.10 -20.79 5.31
C PHE A 152 -7.61 -20.61 5.04
N GLN A 153 -8.45 -20.85 6.04
CA GLN A 153 -9.89 -20.65 5.91
C GLN A 153 -10.23 -19.18 5.65
N ALA A 154 -9.68 -18.25 6.44
CA ALA A 154 -9.88 -16.82 6.22
C ALA A 154 -9.37 -16.35 4.85
N TYR A 155 -8.28 -16.96 4.35
CA TYR A 155 -7.82 -16.70 2.98
C TYR A 155 -8.82 -17.16 1.92
N LEU A 156 -9.41 -18.34 2.08
CA LEU A 156 -10.42 -18.85 1.15
C LEU A 156 -11.65 -17.95 1.13
N ASP A 157 -12.17 -17.58 2.30
CA ASP A 157 -13.37 -16.75 2.44
C ASP A 157 -13.15 -15.37 1.80
N GLU A 158 -12.03 -14.72 2.07
CA GLU A 158 -11.69 -13.42 1.48
C GLU A 158 -11.36 -13.50 -0.01
N ARG A 159 -10.75 -14.60 -0.47
CA ARG A 159 -10.54 -14.85 -1.92
C ARG A 159 -11.86 -15.00 -2.66
N GLU A 160 -12.84 -15.70 -2.08
CA GLU A 160 -14.17 -15.82 -2.66
C GLU A 160 -14.91 -14.47 -2.65
N ARG A 161 -14.83 -13.70 -1.55
CA ARG A 161 -15.36 -12.33 -1.49
C ARG A 161 -14.78 -11.45 -2.60
N LEU A 162 -13.46 -11.51 -2.83
CA LEU A 162 -12.80 -10.82 -3.93
C LEU A 162 -13.30 -11.30 -5.29
N ARG A 163 -13.44 -12.62 -5.52
CA ARG A 163 -13.96 -13.16 -6.78
C ARG A 163 -15.37 -12.61 -7.06
N LEU A 164 -16.26 -12.65 -6.09
CA LEU A 164 -17.64 -12.13 -6.22
C LEU A 164 -17.62 -10.64 -6.57
N ALA A 165 -16.85 -9.84 -5.84
CA ALA A 165 -16.72 -8.42 -6.12
C ALA A 165 -16.19 -8.15 -7.54
N LEU A 166 -15.18 -8.88 -8.01
CA LEU A 166 -14.67 -8.75 -9.38
C LEU A 166 -15.72 -9.14 -10.43
N LEU A 167 -16.49 -10.20 -10.19
CA LEU A 167 -17.59 -10.62 -11.08
C LEU A 167 -18.68 -9.53 -11.15
N PHE A 168 -19.06 -8.92 -10.03
CA PHE A 168 -19.98 -7.77 -10.01
C PHE A 168 -19.43 -6.57 -10.79
N ASN A 169 -18.11 -6.38 -10.81
CA ASN A 169 -17.43 -5.39 -11.62
C ASN A 169 -17.12 -5.86 -13.06
N LYS A 170 -17.80 -6.92 -13.53
CA LYS A 170 -17.79 -7.46 -14.90
C LYS A 170 -16.45 -8.04 -15.36
N TYR A 171 -15.58 -8.44 -14.43
CA TYR A 171 -14.33 -9.12 -14.79
C TYR A 171 -14.63 -10.53 -15.33
N PRO A 172 -14.08 -10.91 -16.50
CA PRO A 172 -14.22 -12.28 -17.01
C PRO A 172 -13.58 -13.29 -16.07
N ASN A 173 -14.29 -14.38 -15.75
CA ASN A 173 -13.80 -15.41 -14.82
C ASN A 173 -12.44 -15.97 -15.22
N LYS A 174 -12.19 -16.17 -16.53
CA LYS A 174 -10.90 -16.59 -17.05
C LYS A 174 -9.74 -15.67 -16.62
N ILE A 175 -9.95 -14.36 -16.65
CA ILE A 175 -8.93 -13.38 -16.24
C ILE A 175 -8.68 -13.43 -14.73
N ILE A 176 -9.74 -13.64 -13.94
CA ILE A 176 -9.64 -13.79 -12.48
C ILE A 176 -8.77 -15.01 -12.16
N GLU A 177 -9.08 -16.18 -12.72
CA GLU A 177 -8.31 -17.41 -12.49
C GLU A 177 -6.86 -17.31 -13.00
N GLU A 178 -6.64 -16.72 -14.18
CA GLU A 178 -5.29 -16.42 -14.68
C GLU A 178 -4.48 -15.58 -13.67
N CYS A 179 -5.08 -14.55 -13.09
CA CYS A 179 -4.40 -13.66 -12.14
C CYS A 179 -4.17 -14.34 -10.78
N PHE A 180 -5.12 -15.16 -10.32
CA PHE A 180 -4.98 -15.93 -9.09
C PHE A 180 -3.82 -16.93 -9.19
N ASN A 181 -3.73 -17.66 -10.30
CA ASN A 181 -2.62 -18.57 -10.56
C ASN A 181 -1.29 -17.84 -10.76
N PHE A 182 -1.31 -16.70 -11.46
CA PHE A 182 -0.11 -15.90 -11.69
C PHE A 182 0.57 -15.46 -10.39
N LEU A 183 -0.20 -15.17 -9.34
CA LEU A 183 0.39 -14.80 -8.06
C LEU A 183 1.25 -15.93 -7.48
N LEU A 184 0.77 -17.17 -7.48
CA LEU A 184 1.55 -18.32 -7.00
C LEU A 184 2.81 -18.54 -7.83
N LEU A 185 2.68 -18.47 -9.16
CA LEU A 185 3.81 -18.59 -10.09
C LEU A 185 4.86 -17.51 -9.85
N LYS A 186 4.46 -16.26 -9.59
CA LYS A 186 5.37 -15.15 -9.32
C LYS A 186 6.27 -15.40 -8.11
N TYR A 187 5.78 -16.12 -7.10
CA TYR A 187 6.52 -16.48 -5.90
C TYR A 187 7.15 -17.89 -5.96
N LYS A 188 7.20 -18.50 -7.16
CA LYS A 188 7.76 -19.83 -7.41
C LYS A 188 7.13 -20.88 -6.49
N ILE A 189 5.80 -20.92 -6.50
CA ILE A 189 5.00 -21.88 -5.74
C ILE A 189 4.36 -22.81 -6.77
N ASP A 190 4.87 -24.04 -6.84
CA ASP A 190 4.49 -25.01 -7.88
C ASP A 190 3.32 -25.92 -7.47
N GLN A 191 2.80 -25.73 -6.25
CA GLN A 191 1.71 -26.52 -5.67
C GLN A 191 0.54 -25.63 -5.23
N PRO A 192 -0.70 -26.13 -5.28
CA PRO A 192 -1.86 -25.39 -4.77
C PRO A 192 -1.74 -25.15 -3.26
N LEU A 193 -2.29 -24.03 -2.79
CA LEU A 193 -2.39 -23.75 -1.37
C LEU A 193 -3.37 -24.72 -0.70
N ASN A 194 -3.01 -25.21 0.47
CA ASN A 194 -3.83 -26.06 1.33
C ASN A 194 -3.52 -25.76 2.82
N PHE A 195 -4.28 -26.36 3.73
CA PHE A 195 -4.10 -26.17 5.18
C PHE A 195 -2.68 -26.43 5.68
N ASN A 196 -1.95 -27.37 5.06
CA ASN A 196 -0.62 -27.78 5.53
C ASN A 196 0.49 -26.84 5.05
N ASN A 197 0.38 -26.29 3.83
CA ASN A 197 1.44 -25.48 3.24
C ASN A 197 1.18 -23.96 3.31
N TYR A 198 -0.04 -23.53 3.65
CA TYR A 198 -0.45 -22.13 3.58
C TYR A 198 0.43 -21.21 4.43
N ASN A 199 0.66 -21.54 5.71
CA ASN A 199 1.40 -20.68 6.64
C ASN A 199 2.86 -20.48 6.19
N LEU A 200 3.52 -21.55 5.74
CA LEU A 200 4.88 -21.49 5.21
C LEU A 200 4.97 -20.57 3.98
N ILE A 201 4.02 -20.73 3.06
CA ILE A 201 3.98 -19.94 1.82
C ILE A 201 3.65 -18.47 2.12
N ARG A 202 2.69 -18.21 3.01
CA ARG A 202 2.33 -16.87 3.47
C ARG A 202 3.55 -16.18 4.08
N GLN A 203 4.28 -16.87 4.95
CA GLN A 203 5.49 -16.33 5.58
C GLN A 203 6.54 -15.97 4.53
N LYS A 204 6.81 -16.85 3.56
CA LYS A 204 7.70 -16.57 2.41
C LYS A 204 7.27 -15.32 1.64
N ILE A 205 5.97 -15.12 1.42
CA ILE A 205 5.43 -13.94 0.71
C ILE A 205 5.62 -12.66 1.53
N ILE A 206 5.40 -12.71 2.85
CA ILE A 206 5.57 -11.57 3.77
C ILE A 206 7.04 -11.15 3.86
N GLU A 207 7.94 -12.13 3.97
CA GLU A 207 9.38 -11.91 4.09
C GLU A 207 10.05 -11.55 2.75
N THR A 208 9.34 -11.70 1.64
CA THR A 208 9.88 -11.32 0.33
C THR A 208 10.20 -9.82 0.33
N PRO A 209 11.48 -9.43 0.16
CA PRO A 209 11.85 -8.02 0.24
C PRO A 209 11.17 -7.24 -0.87
N ILE A 210 10.76 -6.03 -0.55
CA ILE A 210 10.32 -5.07 -1.56
C ILE A 210 11.54 -4.81 -2.44
N LYS A 211 11.44 -5.14 -3.74
CA LYS A 211 12.48 -4.77 -4.70
C LYS A 211 12.57 -3.26 -4.74
N GLU A 212 13.58 -2.70 -4.08
CA GLU A 212 13.92 -1.30 -4.24
C GLU A 212 14.23 -1.06 -5.71
N LYS A 213 13.64 0.01 -6.26
CA LYS A 213 14.08 0.48 -7.57
C LYS A 213 15.52 0.93 -7.40
N ILE A 214 16.43 0.33 -8.15
CA ILE A 214 17.81 0.79 -8.21
C ILE A 214 17.75 2.29 -8.55
N PRO A 215 18.25 3.18 -7.67
CA PRO A 215 18.23 4.60 -7.94
C PRO A 215 19.03 4.86 -9.21
N VAL A 216 18.48 5.68 -10.10
CA VAL A 216 19.17 6.04 -11.33
C VAL A 216 20.24 7.06 -10.98
N ASP A 217 21.48 6.78 -11.34
CA ASP A 217 22.56 7.76 -11.28
C ASP A 217 22.36 8.78 -12.41
N TYR A 218 21.73 9.90 -12.12
CA TYR A 218 21.50 10.97 -13.10
C TYR A 218 22.78 11.70 -13.54
N GLY A 219 23.92 11.50 -12.85
CA GLY A 219 25.22 11.99 -13.28
C GLY A 219 25.81 11.14 -14.41
N LYS A 220 25.43 9.85 -14.48
CA LYS A 220 25.93 8.88 -15.47
C LYS A 220 24.85 8.31 -16.39
N THR A 221 23.58 8.67 -16.22
CA THR A 221 22.48 8.10 -17.01
C THR A 221 21.75 9.20 -17.75
N MET A 222 21.59 9.04 -19.06
CA MET A 222 20.81 9.94 -19.89
C MET A 222 19.58 9.23 -20.45
N PHE A 223 18.39 9.75 -20.14
CA PHE A 223 17.15 9.23 -20.72
C PHE A 223 16.89 9.85 -22.09
N ILE A 224 16.86 9.01 -23.13
CA ILE A 224 16.56 9.43 -24.48
C ILE A 224 15.14 9.01 -24.81
N HIS A 225 14.26 10.00 -24.93
CA HIS A 225 12.90 9.79 -25.36
C HIS A 225 12.77 9.89 -26.87
N PHE A 226 12.17 8.88 -27.49
CA PHE A 226 11.86 8.91 -28.91
C PHE A 226 10.41 8.51 -29.16
N THR A 227 9.87 9.03 -30.25
CA THR A 227 8.54 8.71 -30.76
C THR A 227 8.62 7.36 -31.48
N TYR A 228 7.96 6.34 -30.93
CA TYR A 228 7.93 5.03 -31.56
C TYR A 228 7.09 5.07 -32.86
N CYS A 229 7.70 4.67 -33.98
CA CYS A 229 7.03 4.38 -35.25
C CYS A 229 7.16 2.88 -35.60
N SER A 230 6.19 2.31 -36.30
CA SER A 230 6.17 0.88 -36.66
C SER A 230 7.41 0.44 -37.45
N SER A 231 7.98 1.32 -38.28
CA SER A 231 9.22 1.11 -39.02
C SER A 231 10.49 1.06 -38.14
N MET A 232 10.40 1.54 -36.89
CA MET A 232 11.53 1.64 -35.95
C MET A 232 11.59 0.47 -34.95
N LYS A 233 10.97 -0.67 -35.25
CA LYS A 233 10.95 -1.85 -34.37
C LYS A 233 12.36 -2.33 -33.94
N THR A 234 13.36 -2.15 -34.80
CA THR A 234 14.77 -2.53 -34.52
C THR A 234 15.60 -1.38 -33.96
N PHE A 235 15.02 -0.18 -33.85
CA PHE A 235 15.74 1.03 -33.43
C PHE A 235 16.38 0.89 -32.04
N PRO A 236 15.74 0.30 -31.00
CA PRO A 236 16.42 0.16 -29.71
C PRO A 236 17.74 -0.61 -29.77
N LYS A 237 17.79 -1.69 -30.55
CA LYS A 237 19.03 -2.47 -30.75
C LYS A 237 20.06 -1.67 -31.55
N LYS A 238 19.62 -1.00 -32.62
CA LYS A 238 20.50 -0.15 -33.44
C LYS A 238 21.02 1.07 -32.68
N PHE A 239 20.21 1.63 -31.79
CA PHE A 239 20.54 2.83 -31.03
C PHE A 239 21.76 2.60 -30.16
N HIS A 240 21.81 1.50 -29.39
CA HIS A 240 22.99 1.21 -28.57
C HIS A 240 24.24 0.96 -29.43
N ALA A 241 24.11 0.22 -30.53
CA ALA A 241 25.22 0.03 -31.47
C ALA A 241 25.71 1.35 -32.11
N LEU A 242 24.80 2.27 -32.43
CA LEU A 242 25.12 3.61 -32.92
C LEU A 242 25.75 4.45 -31.82
N TRP A 243 25.25 4.34 -30.59
CA TRP A 243 25.78 5.05 -29.44
C TRP A 243 27.23 4.69 -29.21
N ASP A 244 27.54 3.39 -29.13
CA ASP A 244 28.90 2.91 -28.93
C ASP A 244 29.80 3.32 -30.10
N LYS A 245 29.30 3.23 -31.34
CA LYS A 245 30.04 3.62 -32.54
C LYS A 245 30.43 5.10 -32.57
N TYR A 246 29.54 6.00 -32.18
CA TYR A 246 29.75 7.45 -32.34
C TYR A 246 30.21 8.13 -31.05
N PHE A 247 29.91 7.56 -29.89
CA PHE A 247 30.17 8.17 -28.59
C PHE A 247 31.09 7.33 -27.69
N GLY A 248 31.48 6.11 -28.09
CA GLY A 248 32.35 5.23 -27.28
C GLY A 248 33.74 5.81 -26.98
N GLU A 249 34.27 6.65 -27.87
CA GLU A 249 35.54 7.38 -27.68
C GLU A 249 35.34 8.85 -27.27
N SER A 250 34.10 9.27 -27.05
CA SER A 250 33.78 10.66 -26.69
C SER A 250 33.89 10.90 -25.17
N PRO A 251 33.95 12.17 -24.72
CA PRO A 251 33.92 12.51 -23.29
C PRO A 251 32.65 12.06 -22.55
N ILE A 252 31.61 11.63 -23.27
CA ILE A 252 30.34 11.13 -22.70
C ILE A 252 30.24 9.60 -22.78
N ASN A 253 31.33 8.88 -23.02
CA ASN A 253 31.35 7.43 -23.08
C ASN A 253 30.95 6.75 -21.76
N GLU A 254 31.15 7.43 -20.62
CA GLU A 254 30.69 6.98 -19.30
C GLU A 254 29.18 7.20 -19.08
N VAL A 255 28.51 7.95 -19.97
CA VAL A 255 27.06 8.17 -19.90
C VAL A 255 26.34 6.96 -20.49
N LEU A 256 25.54 6.29 -19.66
CA LEU A 256 24.65 5.21 -20.06
C LEU A 256 23.36 5.79 -20.65
N PRO A 257 23.12 5.64 -21.97
CA PRO A 257 21.89 6.08 -22.57
C PRO A 257 20.78 5.06 -22.29
N VAL A 258 19.67 5.50 -21.71
CA VAL A 258 18.49 4.67 -21.48
C VAL A 258 17.38 5.13 -22.41
N LEU A 259 17.02 4.27 -23.36
CA LEU A 259 16.01 4.58 -24.35
C LEU A 259 14.60 4.45 -23.74
N GLY A 260 13.96 5.58 -23.44
CA GLY A 260 12.60 5.63 -22.93
C GLY A 260 11.60 5.83 -24.06
N THR A 261 10.90 4.78 -24.48
CA THR A 261 9.82 4.93 -25.48
C THR A 261 8.70 5.82 -24.94
N ARG A 262 8.42 6.95 -25.58
CA ARG A 262 7.12 7.61 -25.39
C ARG A 262 6.09 6.76 -26.14
N ASN A 263 5.11 6.21 -25.42
CA ASN A 263 4.11 5.33 -26.02
C ASN A 263 3.09 6.15 -26.84
N VAL A 264 3.39 6.34 -28.11
CA VAL A 264 2.57 7.13 -29.06
C VAL A 264 1.30 6.39 -29.47
N LYS A 265 1.12 5.10 -29.13
CA LYS A 265 -0.12 4.37 -29.44
C LYS A 265 -1.37 5.00 -28.82
N ASN A 266 -1.25 5.71 -27.70
CA ASN A 266 -2.36 6.49 -27.15
C ASN A 266 -2.67 7.74 -28.00
N LEU A 267 -1.64 8.42 -28.51
CA LEU A 267 -1.77 9.60 -29.39
C LEU A 267 -2.34 9.21 -30.76
N GLN A 268 -1.86 8.10 -31.33
CA GLN A 268 -2.30 7.57 -32.63
C GLN A 268 -3.74 7.03 -32.60
N ARG A 269 -4.22 6.58 -31.43
CA ARG A 269 -5.62 6.22 -31.19
C ARG A 269 -6.54 7.44 -31.05
N GLN A 270 -6.07 8.59 -30.57
CA GLN A 270 -6.88 9.81 -30.54
C GLN A 270 -6.99 10.46 -31.93
N LEU A 271 -5.89 10.49 -32.69
CA LEU A 271 -5.85 11.05 -34.04
C LEU A 271 -6.66 10.25 -35.08
N THR A 272 -7.06 9.02 -34.78
CA THR A 272 -7.94 8.20 -35.64
C THR A 272 -9.43 8.37 -35.35
N TYR A 273 -9.80 9.02 -34.24
CA TYR A 273 -11.19 9.36 -33.92
C TYR A 273 -11.54 10.83 -34.19
N THR A 274 -10.55 11.69 -34.38
CA THR A 274 -10.71 12.96 -35.09
C THR A 274 -10.44 12.70 -36.56
N ARG A 275 -11.48 12.24 -37.29
CA ARG A 275 -11.50 12.38 -38.75
C ARG A 275 -11.41 13.84 -39.14
#